data_AF-N0APR8-F1
#
_entry.id   AF-N0APR8-F1
#
_cell.length_a   1.000
_cell.length_b   1.000
_cell.length_c   1.000
_cell.angle_alpha   90.00
_cell.angle_beta   90.00
_cell.angle_gamma   90.00
#
_symmetry.space_group_name_H-M   'P 1'
#
loop_
_entity.id
_entity.type
_entity.pdbx_description
1 polymer ?
#
loop_
_entity_poly.entity_id
_entity_poly.type
_entity_poly.pdbx_seq_one_letter_code
_entity_poly.pdbx_strand_id
1 'polypeptide(L)'
;MKHTKKATFMRKDDELPEYMLEAVKKVSDHFKIKRDKNYLYAFCGMFKKSKHWNPERIREDVEAWKASFTKSFPQRNNIAEIIKEAFSNCSSKDDINDLRGYLLEALLIGLKGGFNGIDKPGRNSRGWGAKVYLEYDGKSKGVYYECSEHKFVGCSNRSTVDYGEWVGRHGQFYECKVSPKRITCKEIQYMKHLKSELEDKEFSHELSFLCAESNLNVRLKLEEYNLRPVFKPCGLEEIYSMLS
;
A
#
# COMPACT_ATOMS: atom_id res chain seq x y z
N MET A 1 -1.11 25.41 27.49
CA MET A 1 -1.42 24.00 27.14
C MET A 1 -0.60 23.64 25.92
N LYS A 2 0.13 22.50 25.90
CA LYS A 2 0.76 22.02 24.65
C LYS A 2 -0.36 21.64 23.69
N HIS A 3 -0.50 22.38 22.58
CA HIS A 3 -1.40 21.98 21.51
C HIS A 3 -0.96 20.59 21.00
N THR A 4 -1.87 19.62 21.06
CA THR A 4 -1.56 18.24 20.68
C THR A 4 -1.68 18.15 19.16
N LYS A 5 -0.56 17.91 18.47
CA LYS A 5 -0.52 17.66 17.03
C LYS A 5 -0.85 16.20 16.74
N LYS A 6 -1.77 15.93 15.81
CA LYS A 6 -2.19 14.57 15.45
C LYS A 6 -2.59 14.49 13.97
N ALA A 7 -2.20 13.41 13.28
CA ALA A 7 -2.79 13.05 12.00
C ALA A 7 -3.93 12.05 12.21
N THR A 8 -5.04 12.25 11.52
CA THR A 8 -6.15 11.30 11.44
C THR A 8 -6.45 10.94 10.00
N PHE A 9 -7.03 9.77 9.81
CA PHE A 9 -7.24 9.18 8.50
C PHE A 9 -8.71 8.84 8.32
N MET A 10 -9.24 9.18 7.14
CA MET A 10 -10.61 8.87 6.76
C MET A 10 -10.59 8.19 5.39
N ARG A 11 -11.04 6.95 5.33
CA ARG A 11 -11.13 6.17 4.09
C ARG A 11 -11.97 6.94 3.06
N LYS A 12 -11.53 6.89 1.80
CA LYS A 12 -12.22 7.47 0.65
C LYS A 12 -12.44 6.49 -0.50
N ASP A 13 -11.76 5.35 -0.44
CA ASP A 13 -11.83 4.33 -1.46
C ASP A 13 -13.00 3.38 -1.12
N ASP A 14 -14.20 3.86 -1.40
CA ASP A 14 -15.48 3.23 -1.04
C ASP A 14 -16.01 2.30 -2.17
N GLU A 15 -15.35 2.27 -3.33
CA GLU A 15 -15.82 1.59 -4.56
C GLU A 15 -14.93 0.41 -4.99
N LEU A 16 -14.44 -0.41 -4.04
CA LEU A 16 -13.79 -1.67 -4.42
C LEU A 16 -14.84 -2.77 -4.65
N PRO A 17 -14.69 -3.59 -5.71
CA PRO A 17 -15.49 -4.81 -5.85
C PRO A 17 -15.39 -5.68 -4.58
N GLU A 18 -16.51 -6.27 -4.18
CA GLU A 18 -16.63 -7.01 -2.92
C GLU A 18 -15.56 -8.11 -2.78
N TYR A 19 -15.30 -8.85 -3.86
CA TYR A 19 -14.29 -9.91 -3.88
C TYR A 19 -12.86 -9.39 -3.63
N MET A 20 -12.53 -8.17 -4.08
CA MET A 20 -11.21 -7.57 -3.83
C MET A 20 -11.11 -7.12 -2.38
N LEU A 21 -12.16 -6.49 -1.85
CA LEU A 21 -12.20 -6.07 -0.45
C LEU A 21 -12.10 -7.27 0.50
N GLU A 22 -12.79 -8.37 0.20
CA GLU A 22 -12.70 -9.60 0.97
C GLU A 22 -11.28 -10.19 0.92
N ALA A 23 -10.66 -10.24 -0.27
CA ALA A 23 -9.29 -10.70 -0.43
C ALA A 23 -8.29 -9.85 0.39
N VAL A 24 -8.42 -8.53 0.33
CA VAL A 24 -7.59 -7.60 1.12
C VAL A 24 -7.71 -7.90 2.61
N LYS A 25 -8.94 -8.04 3.14
CA LYS A 25 -9.18 -8.35 4.55
C LYS A 25 -8.53 -9.67 4.96
N LYS A 26 -8.77 -10.74 4.21
CA LYS A 26 -8.22 -12.08 4.49
C LYS A 26 -6.69 -12.11 4.41
N VAL A 27 -6.10 -11.42 3.43
CA VAL A 27 -4.63 -11.34 3.26
C VAL A 27 -4.00 -10.52 4.37
N SER A 28 -4.58 -9.37 4.71
CA SER A 28 -4.16 -8.56 5.87
C SER A 28 -4.17 -9.40 7.15
N ASP A 29 -5.27 -10.12 7.41
CA ASP A 29 -5.39 -10.95 8.60
C ASP A 29 -4.43 -12.13 8.62
N HIS A 30 -4.07 -12.66 7.45
CA HIS A 30 -3.05 -13.70 7.33
C HIS A 30 -1.64 -13.20 7.68
N PHE A 31 -1.32 -11.96 7.30
CA PHE A 31 0.00 -11.34 7.50
C PHE A 31 0.13 -10.55 8.80
N LYS A 32 -0.93 -10.46 9.62
CA LYS A 32 -0.81 -9.98 11.02
C LYS A 32 0.06 -10.88 11.90
N ILE A 33 0.23 -12.14 11.49
CA ILE A 33 1.10 -13.11 12.15
C ILE A 33 2.44 -13.14 11.43
N LYS A 34 3.53 -13.11 12.21
CA LYS A 34 4.90 -13.16 11.72
C LYS A 34 5.14 -14.37 10.83
N ARG A 35 5.66 -14.14 9.62
CA ARG A 35 6.07 -15.19 8.66
C ARG A 35 7.58 -15.18 8.48
N ASP A 36 8.15 -16.32 8.14
CA ASP A 36 9.58 -16.39 7.84
C ASP A 36 9.91 -15.65 6.52
N LYS A 37 11.19 -15.33 6.35
CA LYS A 37 11.70 -14.56 5.20
C LYS A 37 11.41 -15.25 3.86
N ASN A 38 11.56 -16.57 3.81
CA ASN A 38 11.36 -17.33 2.57
C ASN A 38 9.88 -17.36 2.19
N TYR A 39 8.98 -17.44 3.17
CA TYR A 39 7.54 -17.30 2.95
C TYR A 39 7.21 -15.96 2.31
N LEU A 40 7.68 -14.86 2.90
CA LEU A 40 7.41 -13.51 2.41
C LEU A 40 7.95 -13.33 0.99
N TYR A 41 9.17 -13.78 0.72
CA TYR A 41 9.78 -13.68 -0.60
C TYR A 41 9.02 -14.50 -1.65
N ALA A 42 8.59 -15.71 -1.30
CA ALA A 42 7.77 -16.53 -2.19
C ALA A 42 6.42 -15.88 -2.48
N PHE A 43 5.78 -15.28 -1.47
CA PHE A 43 4.51 -14.56 -1.63
C PHE A 43 4.69 -13.32 -2.51
N CYS A 44 5.67 -12.46 -2.21
CA CYS A 44 5.94 -11.27 -3.01
C CYS A 44 6.39 -11.61 -4.45
N GLY A 45 6.97 -12.78 -4.67
CA GLY A 45 7.28 -13.31 -6.01
C GLY A 45 6.04 -13.43 -6.91
N MET A 46 4.84 -13.57 -6.32
CA MET A 46 3.57 -13.53 -7.06
C MET A 46 3.43 -12.23 -7.84
N PHE A 47 3.74 -11.06 -7.27
CA PHE A 47 3.56 -9.76 -7.94
C PHE A 47 4.34 -9.65 -9.24
N LYS A 48 5.50 -10.31 -9.33
CA LYS A 48 6.30 -10.40 -10.56
C LYS A 48 5.65 -11.31 -11.59
N LYS A 49 5.21 -12.50 -11.18
CA LYS A 49 4.54 -13.49 -12.05
C LYS A 49 3.21 -12.95 -12.59
N SER A 50 2.39 -12.39 -11.73
CA SER A 50 1.04 -11.92 -12.06
C SER A 50 0.99 -10.69 -12.98
N LYS A 51 2.14 -10.07 -13.25
CA LYS A 51 2.27 -9.07 -14.33
C LYS A 51 1.84 -9.65 -15.68
N HIS A 52 2.10 -10.93 -15.93
CA HIS A 52 1.84 -11.58 -17.21
C HIS A 52 0.50 -12.33 -17.27
N TRP A 53 -0.22 -12.42 -16.16
CA TRP A 53 -1.54 -13.04 -16.14
C TRP A 53 -2.53 -12.23 -16.96
N ASN A 54 -3.45 -12.92 -17.63
CA ASN A 54 -4.48 -12.34 -18.48
C ASN A 54 -5.83 -12.96 -18.13
N PRO A 55 -6.96 -12.26 -18.36
CA PRO A 55 -8.28 -12.77 -17.99
C PRO A 55 -8.63 -14.12 -18.61
N GLU A 56 -8.18 -14.37 -19.85
CA GLU A 56 -8.49 -15.60 -20.60
C GLU A 56 -7.88 -16.85 -19.97
N ARG A 57 -6.73 -16.69 -19.28
CA ARG A 57 -5.95 -17.80 -18.70
C ARG A 57 -5.72 -17.67 -17.20
N ILE A 58 -6.46 -16.77 -16.54
CA ILE A 58 -6.20 -16.42 -15.13
C ILE A 58 -6.34 -17.63 -14.20
N ARG A 59 -7.26 -18.54 -14.53
CA ARG A 59 -7.54 -19.75 -13.75
C ARG A 59 -6.36 -20.73 -13.80
N GLU A 60 -5.82 -20.99 -14.99
CA GLU A 60 -4.67 -21.86 -15.18
C GLU A 60 -3.41 -21.25 -14.56
N ASP A 61 -3.20 -19.95 -14.78
CA ASP A 61 -2.04 -19.21 -14.30
C ASP A 61 -1.98 -19.18 -12.76
N VAL A 62 -3.13 -18.95 -12.10
CA VAL A 62 -3.19 -18.92 -10.63
C VAL A 62 -3.09 -20.31 -10.02
N GLU A 63 -3.64 -21.35 -10.65
CA GLU A 63 -3.47 -22.74 -10.20
C GLU A 63 -2.02 -23.19 -10.32
N ALA A 64 -1.34 -22.87 -11.43
CA ALA A 64 0.08 -23.16 -11.59
C ALA A 64 0.93 -22.43 -10.54
N TRP A 65 0.61 -21.16 -10.24
CA TRP A 65 1.26 -20.44 -9.15
C TRP A 65 1.03 -21.09 -7.79
N LYS A 66 -0.23 -21.42 -7.47
CA LYS A 66 -0.62 -22.07 -6.22
C LYS A 66 0.12 -23.39 -6.04
N ALA A 67 0.10 -24.26 -7.05
CA ALA A 67 0.82 -25.53 -7.02
C ALA A 67 2.32 -25.34 -6.75
N SER A 68 2.95 -24.35 -7.41
CA SER A 68 4.35 -24.00 -7.16
C SER A 68 4.59 -23.44 -5.75
N PHE A 69 3.67 -22.64 -5.22
CA PHE A 69 3.80 -21.96 -3.93
C PHE A 69 3.62 -22.93 -2.74
N THR A 70 2.78 -23.95 -2.91
CA THR A 70 2.44 -24.94 -1.86
C THR A 70 3.20 -26.26 -1.96
N LYS A 71 3.85 -26.57 -3.10
CA LYS A 71 4.53 -27.87 -3.37
C LYS A 71 5.33 -28.45 -2.20
N SER A 72 6.14 -27.62 -1.56
CA SER A 72 6.99 -28.03 -0.42
C SER A 72 6.50 -27.48 0.92
N PHE A 73 5.37 -26.76 0.93
CA PHE A 73 4.86 -26.04 2.10
C PHE A 73 3.32 -26.10 2.14
N PRO A 74 2.70 -27.25 2.50
CA PRO A 74 1.25 -27.42 2.52
C PRO A 74 0.50 -26.41 3.41
N GLN A 75 1.13 -25.94 4.49
CA GLN A 75 0.58 -24.90 5.36
C GLN A 75 0.32 -23.56 4.66
N ARG A 76 0.86 -23.37 3.45
CA ARG A 76 0.60 -22.20 2.60
C ARG A 76 -0.73 -22.28 1.85
N ASN A 77 -1.43 -23.41 1.89
CA ASN A 77 -2.62 -23.61 1.07
C ASN A 77 -3.73 -22.59 1.37
N ASN A 78 -3.94 -22.23 2.65
CA ASN A 78 -4.98 -21.28 3.04
C ASN A 78 -4.85 -19.93 2.29
N ILE A 79 -3.69 -19.28 2.37
CA ILE A 79 -3.48 -18.01 1.64
C ILE A 79 -3.50 -18.22 0.13
N ALA A 80 -3.06 -19.39 -0.36
CA ALA A 80 -3.05 -19.67 -1.79
C ALA A 80 -4.47 -19.82 -2.35
N GLU A 81 -5.41 -20.41 -1.60
CA GLU A 81 -6.83 -20.45 -1.97
C GLU A 81 -7.44 -19.03 -1.99
N ILE A 82 -7.15 -18.20 -0.99
CA ILE A 82 -7.64 -16.81 -0.94
C ILE A 82 -7.23 -16.05 -2.21
N ILE A 83 -5.96 -16.18 -2.59
CA ILE A 83 -5.41 -15.55 -3.79
C ILE A 83 -6.05 -16.13 -5.06
N LYS A 84 -6.18 -17.45 -5.15
CA LYS A 84 -6.85 -18.12 -6.26
C LYS A 84 -8.28 -17.62 -6.45
N GLU A 85 -9.08 -17.63 -5.38
CA GLU A 85 -10.47 -17.19 -5.40
C GLU A 85 -10.56 -15.73 -5.87
N ALA A 86 -9.73 -14.85 -5.32
CA ALA A 86 -9.71 -13.44 -5.70
C ALA A 86 -9.39 -13.22 -7.18
N PHE A 87 -8.30 -13.80 -7.70
CA PHE A 87 -7.92 -13.64 -9.10
C PHE A 87 -8.87 -14.34 -10.07
N SER A 88 -9.53 -15.42 -9.66
CA SER A 88 -10.52 -16.13 -10.51
C SER A 88 -11.77 -15.31 -10.80
N ASN A 89 -12.02 -14.26 -10.01
CA ASN A 89 -13.11 -13.30 -10.21
C ASN A 89 -12.71 -12.08 -11.04
N CYS A 90 -11.42 -11.94 -11.40
CA CYS A 90 -10.98 -10.86 -12.27
C CYS A 90 -11.47 -11.10 -13.71
N SER A 91 -12.19 -10.11 -14.25
CA SER A 91 -12.76 -10.15 -15.59
C SER A 91 -11.91 -9.39 -16.62
N SER A 92 -11.03 -8.51 -16.15
CA SER A 92 -10.25 -7.61 -16.99
C SER A 92 -8.77 -7.57 -16.57
N LYS A 93 -7.91 -7.03 -17.45
CA LYS A 93 -6.51 -6.81 -17.10
C LYS A 93 -6.35 -5.75 -16.01
N ASP A 94 -7.28 -4.81 -15.94
CA ASP A 94 -7.30 -3.77 -14.93
C ASP A 94 -7.68 -4.36 -13.57
N ASP A 95 -8.68 -5.25 -13.50
CA ASP A 95 -9.01 -6.00 -12.29
C ASP A 95 -7.78 -6.72 -11.72
N ILE A 96 -7.01 -7.39 -12.59
CA ILE A 96 -5.78 -8.08 -12.21
C ILE A 96 -4.74 -7.08 -11.69
N ASN A 97 -4.58 -5.91 -12.34
CA ASN A 97 -3.62 -4.90 -11.92
C ASN A 97 -3.99 -4.25 -10.59
N ASP A 98 -5.27 -3.95 -10.39
CA ASP A 98 -5.81 -3.33 -9.20
C ASP A 98 -5.73 -4.29 -8.01
N LEU A 99 -6.18 -5.54 -8.19
CA LEU A 99 -6.04 -6.56 -7.16
C LEU A 99 -4.57 -6.78 -6.77
N ARG A 100 -3.63 -6.73 -7.71
CA ARG A 100 -2.19 -6.79 -7.39
C ARG A 100 -1.74 -5.61 -6.51
N GLY A 101 -2.23 -4.40 -6.77
CA GLY A 101 -1.95 -3.23 -5.94
C GLY A 101 -2.52 -3.40 -4.53
N TYR A 102 -3.82 -3.72 -4.45
CA TYR A 102 -4.52 -3.91 -3.19
C TYR A 102 -3.95 -5.05 -2.34
N LEU A 103 -3.45 -6.13 -2.94
CA LEU A 103 -2.81 -7.22 -2.21
C LEU A 103 -1.45 -6.82 -1.61
N LEU A 104 -0.72 -5.89 -2.24
CA LEU A 104 0.50 -5.33 -1.65
C LEU A 104 0.18 -4.42 -0.46
N GLU A 105 -0.87 -3.61 -0.58
CA GLU A 105 -1.38 -2.79 0.52
C GLU A 105 -1.92 -3.66 1.66
N ALA A 106 -2.63 -4.75 1.35
CA ALA A 106 -3.11 -5.74 2.31
C ALA A 106 -1.97 -6.36 3.12
N LEU A 107 -0.84 -6.66 2.46
CA LEU A 107 0.37 -7.12 3.14
C LEU A 107 0.84 -6.06 4.15
N LEU A 108 0.98 -4.79 3.75
CA LEU A 108 1.36 -3.70 4.66
C LEU A 108 0.38 -3.56 5.83
N ILE A 109 -0.93 -3.59 5.57
CA ILE A 109 -1.96 -3.51 6.61
C ILE A 109 -1.78 -4.67 7.62
N GLY A 110 -1.56 -5.89 7.12
CA GLY A 110 -1.26 -7.06 7.95
C GLY A 110 -0.04 -6.82 8.84
N LEU A 111 1.07 -6.37 8.27
CA LEU A 111 2.31 -6.06 8.99
C LEU A 111 2.12 -4.98 10.07
N LYS A 112 1.13 -4.10 9.89
CA LYS A 112 0.77 -3.06 10.86
C LYS A 112 -0.29 -3.53 11.87
N GLY A 113 -0.56 -4.83 11.97
CA GLY A 113 -1.49 -5.38 12.96
C GLY A 113 -2.89 -5.68 12.43
N GLY A 114 -3.06 -5.74 11.12
CA GLY A 114 -4.29 -6.18 10.46
C GLY A 114 -5.32 -5.07 10.25
N PHE A 115 -6.52 -5.47 9.83
CA PHE A 115 -7.55 -4.57 9.31
C PHE A 115 -8.31 -3.78 10.39
N ASN A 116 -8.06 -4.08 11.68
CA ASN A 116 -8.81 -3.50 12.80
C ASN A 116 -8.66 -1.97 12.85
N GLY A 117 -9.78 -1.26 12.74
CA GLY A 117 -9.85 0.19 12.89
C GLY A 117 -9.48 0.99 11.64
N ILE A 118 -9.22 0.34 10.52
CA ILE A 118 -8.87 0.99 9.24
C ILE A 118 -10.12 1.27 8.38
N ASP A 119 -11.15 0.42 8.50
CA ASP A 119 -12.40 0.51 7.75
C ASP A 119 -13.57 1.11 8.53
N LYS A 120 -13.33 1.57 9.76
CA LYS A 120 -14.37 2.19 10.58
C LYS A 120 -14.75 3.55 10.00
N PRO A 121 -16.05 3.88 9.92
CA PRO A 121 -16.49 5.23 9.58
C PRO A 121 -15.84 6.29 10.47
N GLY A 122 -15.44 7.41 9.88
CA GLY A 122 -14.86 8.54 10.61
C GLY A 122 -13.33 8.59 10.60
N ARG A 123 -12.77 9.30 11.58
CA ARG A 123 -11.35 9.65 11.66
C ARG A 123 -10.61 8.70 12.61
N ASN A 124 -9.76 7.88 12.04
CA ASN A 124 -9.00 6.86 12.74
C ASN A 124 -7.53 7.27 12.89
N SER A 125 -6.80 6.58 13.78
CA SER A 125 -5.34 6.73 13.90
C SER A 125 -4.58 6.04 12.77
N ARG A 126 -5.26 5.22 11.96
CA ARG A 126 -4.72 4.56 10.76
C ARG A 126 -5.76 4.53 9.65
N GLY A 127 -5.32 4.46 8.41
CA GLY A 127 -6.22 4.41 7.26
C GLY A 127 -5.56 3.80 6.03
N TRP A 128 -6.40 3.25 5.16
CA TRP A 128 -6.06 2.65 3.87
C TRP A 128 -6.89 3.36 2.80
N GLY A 129 -6.27 3.77 1.70
CA GLY A 129 -6.96 4.56 0.68
C GLY A 129 -7.58 5.84 1.29
N ALA A 130 -6.79 6.52 2.13
CA ALA A 130 -7.33 7.39 3.16
C ALA A 130 -6.90 8.84 2.98
N LYS A 131 -7.84 9.76 3.17
CA LYS A 131 -7.58 11.18 3.28
C LYS A 131 -6.95 11.49 4.64
N VAL A 132 -5.85 12.25 4.59
CA VAL A 132 -5.13 12.71 5.77
C VAL A 132 -5.74 14.01 6.29
N TYR A 133 -5.99 14.06 7.59
CA TYR A 133 -6.38 15.26 8.32
C TYR A 133 -5.33 15.59 9.37
N LEU A 134 -4.85 16.83 9.36
CA LEU A 134 -3.92 17.36 10.36
C LEU A 134 -4.70 18.14 11.41
N GLU A 135 -4.54 17.77 12.67
CA GLU A 135 -5.16 18.40 13.83
C GLU A 135 -4.08 19.15 14.61
N TYR A 136 -4.19 20.48 14.69
CA TYR A 136 -3.25 21.38 15.36
C TYR A 136 -3.97 22.69 15.75
N ASP A 137 -3.57 23.30 16.88
CA ASP A 137 -4.10 24.59 17.36
C ASP A 137 -5.65 24.68 17.40
N GLY A 138 -6.32 23.58 17.76
CA GLY A 138 -7.78 23.48 17.78
C GLY A 138 -8.45 23.47 16.40
N LYS A 139 -7.67 23.42 15.32
CA LYS A 139 -8.12 23.33 13.94
C LYS A 139 -7.92 21.93 13.40
N SER A 140 -8.70 21.59 12.37
CA SER A 140 -8.48 20.41 11.56
C SER A 140 -8.50 20.77 10.08
N LYS A 141 -7.43 20.41 9.37
CA LYS A 141 -7.28 20.64 7.92
C LYS A 141 -7.12 19.30 7.21
N GLY A 142 -7.96 19.06 6.21
CA GLY A 142 -7.77 17.92 5.31
C GLY A 142 -6.70 18.26 4.27
N VAL A 143 -5.73 17.38 4.07
CA VAL A 143 -4.70 17.55 3.05
C VAL A 143 -5.31 17.22 1.68
N TYR A 144 -5.20 18.17 0.75
CA TYR A 144 -5.74 18.05 -0.60
C TYR A 144 -4.75 18.71 -1.55
N TYR A 145 -4.25 17.94 -2.50
CA TYR A 145 -3.38 18.43 -3.55
C TYR A 145 -4.21 18.73 -4.80
N GLU A 146 -4.12 19.96 -5.27
CA GLU A 146 -4.63 20.40 -6.57
C GLU A 146 -3.47 20.47 -7.57
N CYS A 147 -3.55 19.70 -8.66
CA CYS A 147 -2.50 19.68 -9.68
C CYS A 147 -2.56 20.96 -10.52
N SER A 148 -1.77 21.97 -10.16
CA SER A 148 -1.67 23.22 -10.93
C SER A 148 -1.06 23.05 -12.32
N GLU A 149 -0.28 21.98 -12.52
CA GLU A 149 0.43 21.78 -13.78
C GLU A 149 -0.46 21.20 -14.87
N HIS A 150 -1.28 20.19 -14.60
CA HIS A 150 -1.95 19.35 -15.62
C HIS A 150 -1.03 18.94 -16.81
N LYS A 151 0.30 19.05 -16.66
CA LYS A 151 1.28 19.00 -17.76
C LYS A 151 1.53 17.59 -18.28
N PHE A 152 1.22 16.57 -17.48
CA PHE A 152 1.52 15.17 -17.77
C PHE A 152 0.27 14.30 -17.71
N VAL A 153 0.20 13.30 -18.59
CA VAL A 153 -0.84 12.25 -18.56
C VAL A 153 -0.83 11.61 -17.17
N GLY A 154 -1.98 11.65 -16.49
CA GLY A 154 -2.14 11.13 -15.12
C GLY A 154 -1.82 12.12 -13.99
N CYS A 155 -1.52 13.40 -14.27
CA CYS A 155 -1.57 14.44 -13.24
C CYS A 155 -3.02 14.86 -13.00
N SER A 156 -3.52 14.57 -11.81
CA SER A 156 -4.85 14.94 -11.35
C SER A 156 -4.76 15.36 -9.89
N ASN A 157 -5.85 15.95 -9.39
CA ASN A 157 -5.98 16.20 -7.97
C ASN A 157 -5.96 14.88 -7.20
N ARG A 158 -5.45 14.92 -5.97
CA ARG A 158 -5.36 13.74 -5.09
C ARG A 158 -5.49 14.17 -3.64
N SER A 159 -6.08 13.31 -2.84
CA SER A 159 -6.24 13.55 -1.40
C SER A 159 -5.90 12.36 -0.52
N THR A 160 -5.48 11.24 -1.10
CA THR A 160 -5.32 9.97 -0.39
C THR A 160 -3.87 9.51 -0.40
N VAL A 161 -3.47 8.89 0.72
CA VAL A 161 -2.32 7.97 0.80
C VAL A 161 -2.82 6.54 0.64
N ASP A 162 -1.96 5.65 0.16
CA ASP A 162 -2.31 4.22 0.06
C ASP A 162 -2.43 3.63 1.49
N TYR A 163 -1.49 3.95 2.39
CA TYR A 163 -1.64 3.69 3.82
C TYR A 163 -1.07 4.82 4.67
N GLY A 164 -1.69 5.09 5.80
CA GLY A 164 -1.18 6.02 6.78
C GLY A 164 -1.51 5.61 8.21
N GLU A 165 -0.61 5.91 9.14
CA GLU A 165 -0.80 5.66 10.56
C GLU A 165 -0.14 6.73 11.44
N TRP A 166 -0.78 7.06 12.55
CA TRP A 166 -0.29 7.96 13.58
C TRP A 166 0.03 7.17 14.85
N VAL A 167 1.32 6.98 15.12
CA VAL A 167 1.82 6.23 16.28
C VAL A 167 2.38 7.23 17.30
N GLY A 168 1.64 7.44 18.39
CA GLY A 168 2.03 8.37 19.45
C GLY A 168 2.08 9.82 18.96
N ARG A 169 3.26 10.25 18.49
CA ARG A 169 3.54 11.61 17.96
C ARG A 169 4.20 11.62 16.58
N HIS A 170 4.21 10.47 15.90
CA HIS A 170 4.89 10.31 14.62
C HIS A 170 3.93 9.72 13.58
N GLY A 171 3.88 10.33 12.40
CA GLY A 171 3.08 9.87 11.26
C GLY A 171 3.90 9.03 10.29
N GLN A 172 3.40 7.87 9.92
CA GLN A 172 3.98 7.02 8.88
C GLN A 172 3.03 7.00 7.70
N PHE A 173 3.51 7.38 6.52
CA PHE A 173 2.72 7.50 5.30
C PHE A 173 3.38 6.67 4.20
N TYR A 174 2.58 5.92 3.45
CA TYR A 174 3.07 4.97 2.46
C TYR A 174 2.37 5.20 1.13
N GLU A 175 3.18 5.24 0.08
CA GLU A 175 2.76 5.04 -1.30
C GLU A 175 3.26 3.65 -1.73
N CYS A 176 2.34 2.79 -2.15
CA CYS A 176 2.57 1.38 -2.45
C CYS A 176 2.50 1.15 -3.95
N LYS A 177 3.53 0.51 -4.52
CA LYS A 177 3.49 0.03 -5.92
C LYS A 177 4.12 -1.34 -6.03
N VAL A 178 3.47 -2.22 -6.79
CA VAL A 178 4.04 -3.55 -7.10
C VAL A 178 5.35 -3.50 -7.89
N SER A 179 5.66 -2.36 -8.51
CA SER A 179 6.92 -2.09 -9.21
C SER A 179 7.22 -0.59 -9.16
N PRO A 180 8.49 -0.17 -9.00
CA PRO A 180 8.86 1.22 -8.83
C PRO A 180 8.65 2.06 -10.10
N LYS A 181 8.53 1.42 -11.27
CA LYS A 181 8.26 2.10 -12.55
C LYS A 181 6.82 2.64 -12.68
N ARG A 182 5.95 2.35 -11.71
CA ARG A 182 4.52 2.68 -11.78
C ARG A 182 4.10 3.89 -10.94
N ILE A 183 5.03 4.57 -10.27
CA ILE A 183 4.68 5.81 -9.58
C ILE A 183 4.46 6.93 -10.61
N THR A 184 3.30 7.58 -10.51
CA THR A 184 2.82 8.60 -11.44
C THR A 184 2.96 10.00 -10.85
N CYS A 185 2.78 11.03 -11.67
CA CYS A 185 2.90 12.42 -11.26
C CYS A 185 2.01 12.77 -10.06
N LYS A 186 0.72 12.40 -10.09
CA LYS A 186 -0.23 12.73 -9.01
C LYS A 186 0.19 12.19 -7.65
N GLU A 187 0.82 11.01 -7.61
CA GLU A 187 1.28 10.34 -6.40
C GLU A 187 2.51 11.06 -5.83
N ILE A 188 3.49 11.34 -6.69
CA ILE A 188 4.70 12.08 -6.32
C ILE A 188 4.33 13.47 -5.77
N GLN A 189 3.48 14.20 -6.50
CA GLN A 189 3.16 15.58 -6.15
C GLN A 189 2.31 15.65 -4.88
N TYR A 190 1.35 14.74 -4.72
CA TYR A 190 0.60 14.66 -3.46
C TYR A 190 1.51 14.37 -2.28
N MET A 191 2.45 13.43 -2.41
CA MET A 191 3.37 13.09 -1.32
C MET A 191 4.35 14.23 -1.01
N LYS A 192 4.82 14.98 -2.01
CA LYS A 192 5.57 16.23 -1.81
C LYS A 192 4.74 17.28 -1.06
N HIS A 193 3.49 17.47 -1.46
CA HIS A 193 2.59 18.42 -0.82
C HIS A 193 2.28 18.03 0.63
N LEU A 194 1.99 16.76 0.88
CA LEU A 194 1.80 16.22 2.23
C LEU A 194 3.03 16.45 3.11
N LYS A 195 4.23 16.19 2.59
CA LYS A 195 5.49 16.46 3.30
C LYS A 195 5.61 17.93 3.70
N SER A 196 5.39 18.85 2.76
CA SER A 196 5.43 20.29 3.04
C SER A 196 4.45 20.69 4.14
N GLU A 197 3.19 20.21 4.06
CA GLU A 197 2.16 20.51 5.08
C GLU A 197 2.54 19.99 6.47
N LEU A 198 3.18 18.81 6.54
CA LEU A 198 3.67 18.24 7.79
C LEU A 198 4.88 19.02 8.33
N GLU A 199 5.84 19.39 7.48
CA GLU A 199 7.02 20.18 7.85
C GLU A 199 6.63 21.59 8.32
N ASP A 200 5.74 22.28 7.59
CA ASP A 200 5.24 23.63 7.92
C ASP A 200 4.53 23.70 9.27
N LYS A 201 4.01 22.56 9.74
CA LYS A 201 3.36 22.42 11.04
C LYS A 201 4.19 21.61 12.02
N GLU A 202 5.45 21.31 11.70
CA GLU A 202 6.42 20.57 12.51
C GLU A 202 5.85 19.24 13.07
N PHE A 203 5.11 18.51 12.23
CA PHE A 203 4.70 17.14 12.54
C PHE A 203 5.91 16.23 12.35
N SER A 204 6.21 15.36 13.32
CA SER A 204 7.18 14.30 13.11
C SER A 204 6.59 13.26 12.15
N HIS A 205 7.30 12.93 11.07
CA HIS A 205 6.76 12.06 10.05
C HIS A 205 7.83 11.31 9.25
N GLU A 206 7.40 10.25 8.57
CA GLU A 206 8.16 9.51 7.56
C GLU A 206 7.24 9.19 6.37
N LEU A 207 7.71 9.49 5.16
CA LEU A 207 7.05 9.10 3.91
C LEU A 207 7.86 7.97 3.29
N SER A 208 7.23 6.82 3.07
CA SER A 208 7.87 5.63 2.50
C SER A 208 7.28 5.27 1.15
N PHE A 209 8.15 4.85 0.22
CA PHE A 209 7.73 4.23 -1.02
C PHE A 209 7.91 2.71 -0.90
N LEU A 210 6.80 2.00 -0.73
CA LEU A 210 6.77 0.57 -0.53
C LEU A 210 6.63 -0.17 -1.86
N CYS A 211 7.50 -1.13 -2.09
CA CYS A 211 7.47 -1.93 -3.31
C CYS A 211 7.89 -3.38 -3.07
N ALA A 212 7.25 -4.31 -3.80
CA ALA A 212 7.56 -5.74 -3.78
C ALA A 212 8.86 -6.12 -4.54
N GLU A 213 9.84 -5.22 -4.57
CA GLU A 213 11.17 -5.43 -5.14
C GLU A 213 12.25 -5.30 -4.07
N SER A 214 13.48 -5.70 -4.37
CA SER A 214 14.59 -5.54 -3.42
C SER A 214 14.81 -4.06 -3.08
N ASN A 215 15.25 -3.78 -1.86
CA ASN A 215 15.50 -2.43 -1.41
C ASN A 215 16.49 -1.67 -2.30
N LEU A 216 17.50 -2.39 -2.82
CA LEU A 216 18.46 -1.82 -3.76
C LEU A 216 17.76 -1.32 -5.03
N ASN A 217 16.86 -2.11 -5.62
CA ASN A 217 16.11 -1.71 -6.81
C ASN A 217 15.22 -0.51 -6.53
N VAL A 218 14.53 -0.51 -5.38
CA VAL A 218 13.68 0.62 -4.96
C VAL A 218 14.51 1.88 -4.80
N ARG A 219 15.65 1.80 -4.10
CA ARG A 219 16.56 2.92 -3.90
C ARG A 219 17.08 3.49 -5.22
N LEU A 220 17.61 2.64 -6.10
CA LEU A 220 18.13 3.06 -7.41
C LEU A 220 17.06 3.76 -8.25
N LYS A 221 15.82 3.27 -8.21
CA LYS A 221 14.72 3.90 -8.96
C LYS A 221 14.28 5.22 -8.37
N LEU A 222 14.24 5.34 -7.03
CA LEU A 222 13.98 6.63 -6.40
C LEU A 222 15.10 7.65 -6.68
N GLU A 223 16.35 7.21 -6.82
CA GLU A 223 17.47 8.07 -7.23
C GLU A 223 17.32 8.55 -8.67
N GLU A 224 17.03 7.62 -9.61
CA GLU A 224 16.80 7.92 -11.03
C GLU A 224 15.68 8.95 -11.26
N TYR A 225 14.62 8.90 -10.45
CA TYR A 225 13.51 9.86 -10.51
C TYR A 225 13.66 11.09 -9.60
N ASN A 226 14.80 11.24 -8.92
CA ASN A 226 15.04 12.31 -7.93
C ASN A 226 13.96 12.39 -6.82
N LEU A 227 13.53 11.24 -6.34
CA LEU A 227 12.48 11.07 -5.34
C LEU A 227 13.00 10.72 -3.94
N ARG A 228 14.31 10.46 -3.80
CA ARG A 228 14.99 10.22 -2.51
C ARG A 228 14.76 11.31 -1.45
N PRO A 229 14.69 12.61 -1.80
CA PRO A 229 14.39 13.64 -0.81
C PRO A 229 12.95 13.56 -0.26
N VAL A 230 12.05 12.89 -0.96
CA VAL A 230 10.63 12.77 -0.59
C VAL A 230 10.36 11.45 0.12
N PHE A 231 10.88 10.35 -0.42
CA PHE A 231 10.56 9.00 0.04
C PHE A 231 11.77 8.28 0.64
N LYS A 232 11.53 7.62 1.76
CA LYS A 232 12.34 6.50 2.21
C LYS A 232 12.02 5.24 1.39
N PRO A 233 13.02 4.52 0.88
CA PRO A 233 12.79 3.27 0.16
C PRO A 233 12.32 2.20 1.14
N CYS A 234 11.33 1.41 0.72
CA CYS A 234 10.85 0.27 1.47
C CYS A 234 10.71 -0.92 0.51
N GLY A 235 11.80 -1.69 0.35
CA GLY A 235 11.81 -2.93 -0.43
C GLY A 235 11.51 -4.16 0.42
N LEU A 236 11.73 -5.34 -0.15
CA LEU A 236 11.46 -6.63 0.50
C LEU A 236 12.21 -6.83 1.83
N GLU A 237 13.42 -6.29 1.95
CA GLU A 237 14.22 -6.33 3.16
C GLU A 237 13.59 -5.50 4.29
N GLU A 238 13.12 -4.30 3.99
CA GLU A 238 12.39 -3.42 4.92
C GLU A 238 11.03 -4.01 5.28
N ILE A 239 10.28 -4.51 4.29
CA ILE A 239 9.00 -5.21 4.51
C ILE A 239 9.23 -6.39 5.47
N TYR A 240 10.30 -7.16 5.29
CA TYR A 240 10.65 -8.23 6.22
C TYR A 240 11.01 -7.70 7.62
N SER A 241 11.73 -6.58 7.71
CA SER A 241 12.05 -5.97 9.00
C SER A 241 10.82 -5.48 9.78
N MET A 242 9.71 -5.19 9.11
CA MET A 242 8.44 -4.83 9.78
C MET A 242 7.75 -6.02 10.47
N LEU A 243 8.16 -7.25 10.15
CA LEU A 243 7.71 -8.46 10.86
C LEU A 243 8.42 -8.64 12.21
N SER A 244 9.43 -7.83 12.53
CA SER A 244 10.35 -8.01 13.67
C SER A 244 9.67 -7.84 15.01
#